data_AF-A0A9X7W327-F1
#
_entry.id   AF-A0A9X7W327-F1
#
_cell.length_a   1.000
_cell.length_b   1.000
_cell.length_c   1.000
_cell.angle_alpha   90.00
_cell.angle_beta   90.00
_cell.angle_gamma   90.00
#
_symmetry.space_group_name_H-M   'P 1'
#
loop_
_entity.id
_entity.type
_entity.pdbx_description
1 polymer ?
#
loop_
_entity_poly.entity_id
_entity_poly.type
_entity_poly.pdbx_seq_one_letter_code
_entity_poly.pdbx_strand_id
1 'polypeptide(L)' 'MTRRVDELGRIVIPIEIRETFDIKTKDPLEIFTDEDQIILKKYEPGCVLCGEVAEHYVQFHGKRICGDCLKGIGEVKS' A
#
# COMPACT_ATOMS: atom_id res chain seq x y z
N MET A 1 -15.85 12.04 7.16
CA MET A 1 -17.08 11.36 7.63
C MET A 1 -16.81 10.70 8.98
N THR A 2 -17.82 10.38 9.78
CA THR A 2 -17.63 9.67 11.06
C THR A 2 -18.25 8.26 11.01
N ARG A 3 -17.58 7.29 11.64
CA ARG A 3 -18.03 5.90 11.75
C ARG A 3 -17.92 5.46 13.20
N ARG A 4 -18.92 4.72 13.67
CA ARG A 4 -18.89 4.12 15.01
C ARG A 4 -18.04 2.86 14.99
N VAL A 5 -17.37 2.62 16.10
CA VAL A 5 -16.68 1.37 16.38
C VAL A 5 -17.72 0.33 16.78
N ASP A 6 -17.58 -0.91 16.30
CA ASP A 6 -18.45 -2.00 16.73
C ASP A 6 -18.02 -2.58 18.10
N GLU A 7 -18.74 -3.58 18.59
CA GLU A 7 -18.48 -4.22 19.89
C GLU A 7 -17.10 -4.89 19.99
N LEU A 8 -16.44 -5.14 18.85
CA LEU A 8 -15.15 -5.79 18.77
C LEU A 8 -14.01 -4.80 18.48
N GLY A 9 -14.28 -3.50 18.43
CA GLY A 9 -13.25 -2.50 18.15
C GLY A 9 -12.99 -2.26 16.65
N ARG A 10 -13.83 -2.79 15.74
CA ARG A 10 -13.63 -2.65 14.29
C ARG A 10 -14.32 -1.41 13.75
N ILE A 11 -13.78 -0.87 12.67
CA ILE A 11 -14.37 0.23 11.89
C ILE A 11 -14.56 -0.18 10.43
N VAL A 12 -15.56 0.41 9.78
CA VAL A 12 -15.82 0.20 8.34
C VAL A 12 -15.25 1.35 7.54
N ILE A 13 -14.36 1.05 6.60
CA ILE A 13 -13.85 2.02 5.63
C ILE A 13 -14.92 2.22 4.53
N PRO A 14 -15.42 3.45 4.30
CA PRO A 14 -16.39 3.75 3.25
C PRO A 14 -15.87 3.38 1.84
N ILE A 15 -16.79 3.04 0.94
CA ILE A 15 -16.45 2.55 -0.40
C ILE A 15 -15.64 3.58 -1.20
N GLU A 16 -15.92 4.87 -1.04
CA GLU A 16 -15.26 5.96 -1.75
C GLU A 16 -13.77 6.04 -1.38
N ILE A 17 -13.44 5.82 -0.09
CA ILE A 17 -12.05 5.76 0.37
C ILE A 17 -11.38 4.49 -0.16
N ARG A 18 -12.08 3.35 -0.15
CA ARG A 18 -11.53 2.09 -0.68
C ARG A 18 -11.20 2.19 -2.16
N GLU A 19 -12.05 2.82 -2.96
CA GLU A 19 -11.80 3.04 -4.39
C GLU A 19 -10.64 4.01 -4.62
N THR A 20 -10.60 5.12 -3.87
CA THR A 20 -9.54 6.13 -3.97
C THR A 20 -8.16 5.54 -3.65
N PHE A 21 -8.07 4.63 -2.69
CA PHE A 21 -6.81 4.01 -2.24
C PHE A 21 -6.61 2.58 -2.78
N ASP A 22 -7.45 2.12 -3.70
CA ASP A 22 -7.45 0.75 -4.26
C ASP A 22 -7.34 -0.35 -3.19
N ILE A 23 -8.17 -0.26 -2.14
CA ILE A 23 -8.21 -1.22 -1.02
C ILE A 23 -9.29 -2.28 -1.28
N LYS A 24 -8.85 -3.46 -1.72
CA LYS A 24 -9.73 -4.59 -2.03
C LYS A 24 -10.03 -5.42 -0.80
N THR A 25 -11.02 -6.29 -0.91
CA THR A 25 -11.43 -7.15 0.20
C THR A 25 -10.33 -8.16 0.48
N LYS A 26 -9.91 -8.28 1.76
CA LYS A 26 -8.76 -9.06 2.24
C LYS A 26 -7.38 -8.44 1.96
N ASP A 27 -7.31 -7.22 1.42
CA ASP A 27 -6.02 -6.54 1.31
C ASP A 27 -5.46 -6.24 2.70
N PRO A 28 -4.18 -6.56 2.97
CA PRO A 28 -3.52 -6.19 4.21
C PRO A 28 -3.32 -4.67 4.29
N LEU A 29 -3.55 -4.12 5.48
CA LEU A 29 -3.25 -2.72 5.80
C LEU A 29 -2.25 -2.69 6.96
N GLU A 30 -1.24 -1.83 6.86
CA GLU A 30 -0.39 -1.45 7.97
C GLU A 30 -1.08 -0.36 8.79
N ILE A 31 -1.02 -0.50 10.12
CA ILE A 31 -1.57 0.47 11.07
C ILE A 31 -0.40 1.12 11.79
N PHE A 32 -0.33 2.45 11.72
CA PHE A 32 0.63 3.26 12.45
C PHE A 32 -0.11 4.20 13.39
N THR A 33 0.56 4.61 14.45
CA THR A 33 0.09 5.61 15.40
C THR A 33 1.05 6.78 15.41
N ASP A 34 0.54 7.99 15.24
CA ASP A 34 1.32 9.21 15.34
C ASP A 34 0.55 10.22 16.19
N GLU A 35 1.12 10.62 17.32
CA GLU A 35 0.48 11.46 18.34
C GLU A 35 -0.95 11.00 18.72
N ASP A 36 -1.98 11.69 18.22
CA ASP A 36 -3.40 11.43 18.45
C ASP A 36 -4.12 10.83 17.22
N GLN A 37 -3.35 10.38 16.22
CA GLN A 37 -3.84 9.91 14.94
C GLN A 37 -3.53 8.44 14.69
N ILE A 38 -4.45 7.77 14.00
CA ILE A 38 -4.25 6.43 13.43
C ILE A 38 -4.07 6.59 11.93
N ILE A 39 -2.93 6.13 11.42
CA ILE A 39 -2.58 6.18 9.99
C ILE A 39 -2.71 4.76 9.44
N LEU A 40 -3.55 4.61 8.41
CA LEU A 40 -3.72 3.36 7.67
C LEU A 40 -2.98 3.45 6.35
N LYS A 41 -2.13 2.47 6.05
CA LYS A 41 -1.38 2.38 4.79
C LYS A 41 -1.60 1.03 4.13
N LYS A 42 -1.77 1.01 2.81
CA LYS A 42 -1.83 -0.24 2.05
C LYS A 42 -0.51 -1.00 2.20
N TYR A 43 -0.58 -2.27 2.60
CA TYR A 43 0.61 -3.10 2.72
C TYR A 43 1.03 -3.57 1.33
N GLU A 44 2.13 -3.00 0.83
CA GLU A 44 2.73 -3.36 -0.46
C GLU A 44 4.15 -3.90 -0.20
N PRO A 45 4.30 -5.22 0.06
CA PRO A 45 5.59 -5.80 0.41
C PRO A 45 6.54 -5.92 -0.78
N GLY A 46 5.99 -5.91 -2.00
CA GLY A 46 6.70 -6.20 -3.24
C GLY A 46 7.09 -4.96 -4.04
N CYS A 47 7.64 -5.21 -5.22
CA CYS A 47 7.90 -4.20 -6.23
C CYS A 47 6.60 -3.53 -6.68
N VAL A 48 6.56 -2.20 -6.77
CA VAL A 48 5.38 -1.44 -7.21
C VAL A 48 4.97 -1.72 -8.67
N LEU A 49 5.86 -2.31 -9.47
CA LEU A 49 5.63 -2.56 -10.90
C LEU A 49 5.11 -3.97 -11.15
N CYS A 50 5.73 -4.99 -10.55
CA CYS A 50 5.35 -6.40 -10.77
C CYS A 50 4.66 -7.05 -9.56
N GLY A 51 4.67 -6.43 -8.38
CA GLY A 51 4.12 -7.00 -7.15
C GLY A 51 4.98 -8.08 -6.49
N GLU A 52 6.04 -8.54 -7.16
CA GLU A 52 6.90 -9.62 -6.67
C GLU A 52 7.75 -9.20 -5.46
N VAL A 53 7.94 -10.14 -4.55
CA VAL A 53 8.83 -9.98 -3.40
C VAL A 53 10.25 -10.36 -3.82
N ALA A 54 11.17 -9.40 -3.83
CA ALA A 54 12.58 -9.59 -4.18
C ALA A 54 13.49 -9.41 -2.95
N GLU A 55 14.70 -9.99 -3.00
CA GLU A 55 15.74 -9.78 -1.97
C GLU A 55 16.32 -8.36 -2.01
N HIS A 56 16.31 -7.73 -3.18
CA HIS A 56 16.88 -6.42 -3.40
C HIS A 56 15.88 -5.47 -4.04
N TYR A 57 15.66 -4.33 -3.38
CA TYR A 57 14.85 -3.24 -3.87
C TYR A 57 15.66 -1.97 -3.96
N VAL A 58 15.34 -1.17 -4.98
CA VAL A 58 15.70 0.24 -5.04
C VAL A 58 14.48 1.05 -4.58
N GLN A 59 14.71 2.00 -3.69
CA GLN A 59 13.67 2.91 -3.24
C GLN A 59 13.69 4.16 -4.12
N PHE A 60 12.60 4.42 -4.83
CA PHE A 60 12.45 5.53 -5.77
C PHE A 60 11.16 6.30 -5.45
N HIS A 61 11.27 7.56 -5.03
CA HIS A 61 10.12 8.39 -4.60
C HIS A 61 9.21 7.69 -3.57
N GLY A 62 9.79 6.97 -2.61
CA GLY A 62 9.04 6.23 -1.60
C GLY A 62 8.40 4.92 -2.08
N LYS A 63 8.56 4.57 -3.36
CA LYS A 63 8.12 3.29 -3.94
C LYS A 63 9.29 2.30 -3.98
N ARG A 64 9.01 1.01 -3.76
CA ARG A 64 9.99 -0.08 -3.91
C ARG A 64 9.94 -0.62 -5.33
N ILE A 65 11.08 -0.69 -6.00
CA ILE A 65 11.22 -1.29 -7.33
C ILE A 65 12.26 -2.41 -7.24
N CYS A 66 11.93 -3.63 -7.68
CA CYS A 66 12.90 -4.73 -7.74
C CYS A 66 13.91 -4.51 -8.87
N GLY A 67 15.07 -5.14 -8.77
CA GLY A 67 16.13 -5.02 -9.77
C GLY A 67 15.70 -5.40 -11.19
N ASP A 68 14.81 -6.39 -11.33
CA ASP A 68 14.34 -6.86 -12.63
C ASP A 68 13.46 -5.82 -13.33
N CYS A 69 12.51 -5.23 -12.62
CA CYS A 69 11.70 -4.15 -13.18
C CYS A 69 12.54 -2.90 -13.47
N LEU A 70 13.55 -2.60 -12.64
CA LEU A 70 14.44 -1.47 -12.87
C LEU A 70 15.25 -1.64 -14.17
N LYS A 71 15.76 -2.84 -14.44
CA LYS A 71 16.42 -3.17 -15.71
C LYS A 71 15.47 -3.04 -16.89
N GLY A 72 14.26 -3.58 -16.75
CA GLY A 72 13.22 -3.48 -17.78
C GLY A 72 12.89 -2.03 -18.16
N ILE A 73 12.84 -1.12 -17.19
CA ILE A 73 12.65 0.32 -17.46
C ILE A 73 13.77 0.89 -18.35
N GLY A 74 15.03 0.50 -18.10
CA GLY A 74 16.18 0.98 -18.88
C GLY A 74 16.19 0.49 -20.33
N GLU A 75 15.47 -0.60 -20.63
CA GLU A 75 15.35 -1.18 -21.97
C GLU A 75 14.19 -0.59 -22.78
N VAL A 76 13.22 0.05 -22.13
CA VAL A 76 12.13 0.80 -22.80
C VAL A 76 12.71 2.08 -23.38
N LYS A 77 13.21 2.01 -24.61
CA LYS A 77 13.51 3.21 -25.42
C LYS A 77 12.19 3.81 -25.90
N SER A 78 11.98 5.09 -25.59
CA SER A 78 10.89 5.92 -26.12
C SER A 78 10.92 6.01 -27.64
#